data_AF-A0A3Q1FTP0-F1
#
_entry.id   AF-A0A3Q1FTP0-F1
#
_cell.length_a   1.000
_cell.length_b   1.000
_cell.length_c   1.000
_cell.angle_alpha   90.00
_cell.angle_beta   90.00
_cell.angle_gamma   90.00
#
_symmetry.space_group_name_H-M   'P 1'
#
loop_
_entity.id
_entity.type
_entity.pdbx_description
1 polymer ?
#
loop_
_entity_poly.entity_id
_entity_poly.type
_entity_poly.pdbx_seq_one_letter_code
_entity_poly.pdbx_strand_id
1 'polypeptide(L)'
;MLLLFCDISGLFSVGMARVTITVKQASDLWGDHTTATDGYVKVFYGGQDYRTNVIYNNNNPHWNMVVDLGTQDLSMANKVRFEVWDEDNKWDDDLLGECEQVLTAGVKEDVC
;
A
#
# COMPACT_ATOMS: atom_id res chain seq x y z
N MET A 1 -5.06 6.61 -9.40
CA MET A 1 -4.06 7.30 -8.54
C MET A 1 -4.20 6.73 -7.13
N LEU A 2 -3.07 6.45 -6.48
CA LEU A 2 -2.83 5.61 -5.28
C LEU A 2 -4.06 5.43 -4.42
N LEU A 3 -4.27 6.11 -3.28
CA LEU A 3 -3.44 7.07 -2.53
C LEU A 3 -2.87 6.45 -1.26
N LEU A 4 -1.66 6.89 -0.88
CA LEU A 4 -0.89 6.34 0.24
C LEU A 4 -0.27 7.41 1.12
N PHE A 5 -0.35 7.20 2.43
CA PHE A 5 0.20 8.08 3.45
C PHE A 5 1.23 7.28 4.25
N CYS A 6 2.50 7.66 4.17
CA CYS A 6 3.56 7.09 4.97
C CYS A 6 4.03 8.13 6.00
N ASP A 7 3.79 7.86 7.28
CA ASP A 7 4.30 8.64 8.40
C ASP A 7 5.56 7.96 8.93
N ILE A 8 6.68 8.71 8.94
CA ILE A 8 7.95 8.28 9.51
C ILE A 8 8.29 9.23 10.66
N SER A 9 7.90 8.82 11.87
CA SER A 9 7.98 9.63 13.08
C SER A 9 9.12 9.19 14.02
N GLY A 10 10.06 10.11 14.23
CA GLY A 10 11.19 9.97 15.17
C GLY A 10 12.38 9.17 14.62
N LEU A 11 13.55 9.82 14.55
CA LEU A 11 14.83 9.12 14.46
C LEU A 11 15.30 8.76 15.88
N PHE A 12 15.46 7.45 16.15
CA PHE A 12 15.93 6.96 17.45
C PHE A 12 17.45 6.68 17.47
N SER A 13 18.05 6.56 16.29
CA SER A 13 19.50 6.62 16.02
C SER A 13 19.69 6.83 14.50
N VAL A 14 20.94 6.93 14.01
CA VAL A 14 21.20 7.03 12.56
C VAL A 14 20.69 5.77 11.86
N GLY A 15 19.70 5.91 10.97
CA GLY A 15 19.08 4.81 10.23
C GLY A 15 17.78 4.27 10.84
N MET A 16 17.57 4.40 12.16
CA MET A 16 16.38 3.86 12.84
C MET A 16 15.23 4.87 12.87
N ALA A 17 14.05 4.50 12.37
CA ALA A 17 12.84 5.31 12.44
C ALA A 17 11.58 4.46 12.66
N ARG A 18 10.52 5.02 13.27
CA ARG A 18 9.19 4.37 13.25
C ARG A 18 8.58 4.52 11.86
N VAL A 19 8.01 3.46 11.31
CA VAL A 19 7.34 3.49 10.00
C VAL A 19 5.88 3.07 10.16
N THR A 20 4.98 3.97 9.76
CA THR A 20 3.55 3.70 9.67
C THR A 20 3.08 3.97 8.25
N ILE A 21 2.44 2.98 7.62
CA ILE A 21 1.92 3.06 6.26
C ILE A 21 0.39 3.03 6.34
N THR A 22 -0.29 3.92 5.62
CA THR A 22 -1.75 3.96 5.55
C THR A 22 -2.20 3.89 4.09
N VAL A 23 -2.79 2.76 3.70
CA VAL A 23 -3.46 2.57 2.40
C VAL A 23 -4.83 3.22 2.50
N LYS A 24 -5.02 4.42 1.92
CA LYS A 24 -6.27 5.17 2.11
C LYS A 24 -7.35 4.80 1.14
N GLN A 25 -7.11 4.98 -0.15
CA GLN A 25 -8.11 4.81 -1.20
C GLN A 25 -7.45 4.41 -2.52
N ALA A 26 -8.22 4.21 -3.58
CA ALA A 26 -7.80 4.36 -4.97
C ALA A 26 -8.86 5.07 -5.80
N SER A 27 -8.49 5.47 -7.02
CA SER A 27 -9.38 6.16 -7.94
C SER A 27 -9.15 5.73 -9.38
N ASP A 28 -10.26 5.61 -10.10
CA ASP A 28 -10.36 5.18 -11.50
C ASP A 28 -9.73 3.79 -11.78
N LEU A 29 -9.97 2.82 -10.89
CA LEU A 29 -9.60 1.42 -11.13
C LEU A 29 -10.43 0.81 -12.26
N TRP A 30 -9.82 -0.10 -13.01
CA TRP A 30 -10.47 -0.87 -14.07
C TRP A 30 -9.72 -2.19 -14.30
N GLY A 31 -10.14 -3.27 -13.62
CA GLY A 31 -9.82 -4.64 -14.04
C GLY A 31 -11.02 -5.25 -14.76
N ASP A 32 -12.12 -5.31 -14.03
CA ASP A 32 -13.39 -5.87 -14.48
C ASP A 32 -13.97 -5.24 -15.79
N HIS A 33 -14.49 -6.11 -16.67
CA HIS A 33 -15.03 -5.73 -17.98
C HIS A 33 -16.53 -5.43 -17.98
N THR A 34 -17.28 -6.00 -17.04
CA THR A 34 -18.76 -5.90 -17.00
C THR A 34 -19.31 -5.31 -15.70
N THR A 35 -18.53 -5.37 -14.64
CA THR A 35 -18.81 -4.85 -13.31
C THR A 35 -17.79 -3.75 -12.98
N ALA A 36 -17.84 -3.19 -11.76
CA ALA A 36 -16.74 -2.39 -11.26
C ALA A 36 -15.77 -3.28 -10.46
N THR A 37 -14.51 -2.84 -10.38
CA THR A 37 -13.37 -3.53 -9.75
C THR A 37 -13.68 -3.99 -8.31
N ASP A 38 -13.35 -5.24 -7.98
CA ASP A 38 -13.31 -5.86 -6.66
C ASP A 38 -11.93 -5.62 -5.99
N GLY A 39 -11.62 -4.35 -5.75
CA GLY A 39 -10.25 -3.89 -5.47
C GLY A 39 -9.68 -4.21 -4.08
N TYR A 40 -8.41 -4.61 -4.04
CA TYR A 40 -7.58 -4.68 -2.82
C TYR A 40 -6.11 -4.30 -3.05
N VAL A 41 -5.35 -4.06 -1.98
CA VAL A 41 -3.92 -3.69 -2.04
C VAL A 41 -3.07 -4.67 -1.23
N LYS A 42 -1.92 -5.07 -1.78
CA LYS A 42 -0.82 -5.74 -1.07
C LYS A 42 0.29 -4.72 -0.79
N VAL A 43 0.79 -4.69 0.44
CA VAL A 43 1.92 -3.87 0.91
C VAL A 43 3.08 -4.80 1.23
N PHE A 44 4.22 -4.64 0.57
CA PHE A 44 5.41 -5.44 0.80
C PHE A 44 6.51 -4.59 1.43
N TYR A 45 7.07 -5.05 2.55
CA TYR A 45 8.17 -4.39 3.22
C TYR A 45 9.02 -5.41 4.00
N GLY A 46 10.35 -5.35 3.87
CA GLY A 46 11.26 -6.16 4.69
C GLY A 46 11.06 -7.69 4.60
N GLY A 47 10.51 -8.19 3.48
CA GLY A 47 10.17 -9.61 3.30
C GLY A 47 8.83 -10.05 3.92
N GLN A 48 8.05 -9.13 4.48
CA GLN A 48 6.67 -9.34 4.92
C GLN A 48 5.70 -8.71 3.92
N ASP A 49 4.51 -9.30 3.81
CA ASP A 49 3.37 -8.74 3.08
C ASP A 49 2.17 -8.49 4.01
N TYR A 50 1.39 -7.46 3.69
CA TYR A 50 0.13 -7.10 4.35
C TYR A 50 -0.93 -6.85 3.28
N ARG A 51 -2.15 -7.36 3.49
CA ARG A 51 -3.26 -7.24 2.52
C ARG A 51 -4.42 -6.45 3.13
N THR A 52 -5.02 -5.53 2.37
CA THR A 52 -6.30 -4.93 2.74
C THR A 52 -7.45 -5.94 2.65
N ASN A 53 -8.62 -5.58 3.19
CA ASN A 53 -9.85 -6.21 2.73
C ASN A 53 -10.10 -5.88 1.25
N VAL A 54 -10.87 -6.72 0.59
CA VAL A 54 -11.48 -6.42 -0.72
C VAL A 54 -12.62 -5.42 -0.52
N ILE A 55 -12.76 -4.49 -1.46
CA ILE A 55 -13.93 -3.61 -1.59
C ILE A 55 -14.57 -3.93 -2.93
N TYR A 56 -15.65 -4.70 -2.86
CA TYR A 56 -16.34 -5.23 -4.03
C TYR A 56 -17.10 -4.14 -4.83
N ASN A 57 -17.12 -4.28 -6.15
CA ASN A 57 -17.87 -3.53 -7.14
C ASN A 57 -17.70 -2.01 -7.03
N ASN A 58 -16.45 -1.54 -6.94
CA ASN A 58 -16.12 -0.13 -6.77
C ASN A 58 -14.76 0.28 -7.38
N ASN A 59 -14.80 1.07 -8.46
CA ASN A 59 -13.61 1.64 -9.11
C ASN A 59 -12.91 2.75 -8.28
N ASN A 60 -13.50 3.19 -7.17
CA ASN A 60 -12.95 4.20 -6.26
C ASN A 60 -13.01 3.70 -4.79
N PRO A 61 -12.26 2.64 -4.45
CA PRO A 61 -12.31 2.02 -3.13
C PRO A 61 -11.62 2.89 -2.06
N HIS A 62 -12.09 2.84 -0.81
CA HIS A 62 -11.49 3.53 0.34
C HIS A 62 -11.22 2.54 1.49
N TRP A 63 -10.02 1.96 1.54
CA TRP A 63 -9.64 0.96 2.55
C TRP A 63 -9.33 1.56 3.92
N ASN A 64 -8.66 2.72 3.98
CA ASN A 64 -8.19 3.37 5.21
C ASN A 64 -7.45 2.42 6.19
N MET A 65 -6.70 1.44 5.65
CA MET A 65 -5.97 0.45 6.45
C MET A 65 -4.62 1.02 6.90
N VAL A 66 -4.32 0.88 8.19
CA VAL A 66 -3.02 1.23 8.78
C VAL A 66 -2.18 -0.03 9.01
N VAL A 67 -0.93 0.02 8.56
CA VAL A 67 0.14 -0.95 8.83
C VAL A 67 1.21 -0.22 9.67
N ASP A 68 1.23 -0.46 10.98
CA ASP A 68 2.29 0.01 11.87
C ASP A 68 3.40 -1.02 11.91
N LEU A 69 4.55 -0.70 11.31
CA LEU A 69 5.73 -1.56 11.29
C LEU A 69 6.60 -1.37 12.54
N GLY A 70 6.24 -0.45 13.44
CA GLY A 70 7.06 -0.07 14.58
C GLY A 70 8.40 0.54 14.16
N THR A 71 9.41 0.42 15.01
CA THR A 71 10.76 0.94 14.75
C THR A 71 11.54 0.02 13.81
N GLN A 72 12.03 0.58 12.71
CA GLN A 72 12.67 -0.12 11.60
C GLN A 72 14.07 0.46 11.30
N ASP A 73 14.97 -0.38 10.79
CA ASP A 73 16.28 0.03 10.27
C ASP A 73 16.20 0.34 8.77
N LEU A 74 16.09 1.62 8.43
CA LEU A 74 16.06 2.09 7.05
C LEU A 74 17.42 2.01 6.34
N SER A 75 18.51 1.64 7.03
CA SER A 75 19.77 1.29 6.36
C SER A 75 19.74 -0.14 5.78
N MET A 76 18.90 -1.02 6.35
CA MET A 76 18.69 -2.39 5.88
C MET A 76 17.52 -2.53 4.91
N ALA A 77 16.40 -1.83 5.17
CA ALA A 77 15.21 -1.87 4.33
C ALA A 77 14.55 -0.48 4.26
N ASN A 78 14.78 0.25 3.16
CA ASN A 78 14.15 1.55 2.90
C ASN A 78 13.15 1.54 1.75
N LYS A 79 12.73 0.36 1.26
CA LYS A 79 11.76 0.25 0.17
C LYS A 79 10.49 -0.41 0.65
N VAL A 80 9.37 0.23 0.34
CA VAL A 80 8.04 -0.36 0.43
C VAL A 80 7.48 -0.47 -0.98
N ARG A 81 6.83 -1.58 -1.27
CA ARG A 81 6.13 -1.80 -2.54
C ARG A 81 4.64 -1.99 -2.30
N PHE A 82 3.85 -1.48 -3.24
CA PHE A 82 2.41 -1.60 -3.29
C PHE A 82 2.01 -2.27 -4.59
N GLU A 83 1.06 -3.19 -4.51
CA GLU A 83 0.40 -3.77 -5.68
C GLU A 83 -1.12 -3.65 -5.48
N VAL A 84 -1.84 -3.18 -6.50
CA VAL A 84 -3.30 -3.09 -6.52
C VAL A 84 -3.84 -4.23 -7.37
N TRP A 85 -4.82 -4.96 -6.84
CA TRP A 85 -5.34 -6.20 -7.42
C TRP A 85 -6.87 -6.17 -7.50
N ASP A 86 -7.43 -6.86 -8.49
CA ASP A 86 -8.86 -7.22 -8.61
C ASP A 86 -9.08 -8.66 -8.08
N GLU A 87 -10.14 -8.92 -7.29
CA GLU A 87 -10.46 -10.28 -6.78
C GLU A 87 -11.62 -10.93 -7.54
N ASP A 88 -11.33 -11.57 -8.68
CA ASP A 88 -12.29 -12.34 -9.48
C ASP A 88 -12.79 -13.60 -8.74
N ASN A 89 -11.93 -14.61 -8.67
CA ASN A 89 -12.26 -15.96 -8.23
C ASN A 89 -11.28 -16.50 -7.17
N LYS A 90 -10.38 -15.64 -6.64
CA LYS A 90 -9.32 -15.95 -5.64
C LYS A 90 -8.17 -16.82 -6.13
N TRP A 91 -8.20 -17.24 -7.39
CA TRP A 91 -7.16 -18.07 -8.04
C TRP A 91 -6.58 -17.41 -9.30
N ASP A 92 -7.22 -16.34 -9.77
CA ASP A 92 -6.98 -15.66 -11.04
C ASP A 92 -7.25 -14.15 -10.82
N ASP A 93 -6.68 -13.62 -9.74
CA ASP A 93 -6.78 -12.20 -9.37
C ASP A 93 -5.89 -11.37 -10.32
N ASP A 94 -6.42 -10.28 -10.89
CA ASP A 94 -5.69 -9.45 -11.85
C ASP A 94 -4.84 -8.37 -11.16
N LEU A 95 -3.57 -8.21 -11.59
CA LEU A 95 -2.69 -7.14 -11.11
C LEU A 95 -2.94 -5.85 -11.92
N LEU A 96 -3.58 -4.86 -11.27
CA LEU A 96 -3.96 -3.59 -11.90
C LEU A 96 -2.83 -2.55 -11.90
N GLY A 97 -1.88 -2.66 -10.97
CA GLY A 97 -0.72 -1.78 -10.93
C GLY A 97 0.23 -2.02 -9.76
N GLU A 98 1.48 -1.60 -9.93
CA GLU A 98 2.57 -1.70 -8.95
C GLU A 98 3.21 -0.31 -8.72
N CYS A 99 3.60 -0.02 -7.49
CA CYS A 99 4.29 1.22 -7.11
C CYS A 99 5.34 0.91 -6.03
N GLU A 100 6.61 1.29 -6.23
CA GLU A 100 7.67 1.16 -5.23
C GLU A 100 8.10 2.54 -4.71
N GLN A 101 8.27 2.67 -3.40
CA GLN A 101 8.64 3.92 -2.75
C GLN A 101 9.82 3.77 -1.80
N VAL A 102 10.74 4.74 -1.89
CA VAL A 102 11.86 4.87 -0.96
C VAL A 102 11.40 5.64 0.27
N LEU A 103 11.43 4.98 1.42
CA LEU A 103 11.21 5.55 2.75
C LEU A 103 12.34 6.53 3.08
N THR A 104 11.95 7.75 3.43
CA THR A 104 12.86 8.83 3.86
C THR A 104 12.17 9.59 4.98
N ALA A 105 12.92 10.11 5.96
CA ALA A 105 12.35 10.83 7.11
C ALA A 105 11.35 11.93 6.70
N GLY A 106 10.26 12.05 7.49
CA GLY A 106 9.13 12.93 7.20
C GLY A 106 7.89 12.17 6.71
N VAL A 107 6.79 12.89 6.55
CA VAL A 107 5.54 12.34 6.00
C VAL A 107 5.58 12.43 4.47
N LYS A 108 5.20 11.35 3.78
CA LYS A 108 4.90 11.35 2.35
C LYS A 108 3.42 11.03 2.14
N GLU A 109 2.78 11.85 1.32
CA GLU A 109 1.38 11.72 0.90
C GLU A 109 1.36 11.57 -0.63
N ASP A 110 0.28 11.03 -1.17
CA ASP A 110 0.01 10.91 -2.62
C ASP A 110 1.19 10.35 -3.43
N VAL A 111 1.88 9.36 -2.83
CA VAL A 111 3.13 8.79 -3.35
C VAL A 111 2.93 7.90 -4.58
N CYS A 112 1.69 7.52 -4.86
CA CYS A 112 1.23 6.76 -6.01
C CYS A 112 -0.14 7.33 -6.40
#